data_AF-A0A8B6G2B9-F1
#
_entry.id   AF-A0A8B6G2B9-F1
#
_cell.length_a   1.000
_cell.length_b   1.000
_cell.length_c   1.000
_cell.angle_alpha   90.00
_cell.angle_beta   90.00
_cell.angle_gamma   90.00
#
_symmetry.space_group_name_H-M   'P 1'
#
loop_
_entity.id
_entity.type
_entity.pdbx_description
1 polymer ?
#
loop_
_entity_poly.entity_id
_entity_poly.type
_entity_poly.pdbx_seq_one_letter_code
_entity_poly.pdbx_strand_id
1 'polypeptide(L)'
;MASDAGKFLKTPDLESFDNLKKEELVLLAKELKLVFKVSMRKQIIKNLVIDKLVDAEILGEEALELKVENIDAFKLKQLELEHELKLKELEMKEMEKRKEDEFKLKQAELEMKERLEIERKEKEDEFKLKELEMKEREKIKEDELKLKELEMRERLEMEKLKIEMVKEESNTKVQSKSDYFDAAKNIRLVPRFCEKTVDKYFPQFEKIANNLKWPKPYWTTMLQSVFVGKAAEIYSALPSEKSSDYDMVKQEVLKAYELVPEAYRQKFRSYKKFDYSQTYVEFAREKEDLFDKWLTSKKTKNNFDNLRQLMLLEEFKQCVHLDLKTHLDDKTVESIHDAAVISDNYTLSHKRSFKGQNVNTSSGNYKNQSTEHTYSKPVPQNKSQSSYNMSSPKFDTFEKKSLTCAYC
;
A
#
# COMPACT_ATOMS: atom_id res chain seq x y z
N MET A 1 -32.75 36.85 87.94
CA MET A 1 -32.67 35.68 87.05
C MET A 1 -31.20 35.32 86.94
N ALA A 2 -30.79 34.17 87.48
CA ALA A 2 -29.40 33.73 87.45
C ALA A 2 -28.99 33.46 85.99
N SER A 3 -27.94 34.15 85.54
CA SER A 3 -27.37 34.04 84.20
C SER A 3 -26.95 32.60 83.90
N ASP A 4 -27.37 32.09 82.74
CA ASP A 4 -27.02 30.75 82.22
C ASP A 4 -25.48 30.58 82.06
N ALA A 5 -24.75 31.69 81.92
CA ALA A 5 -23.28 31.70 81.88
C ALA A 5 -22.63 31.21 83.20
N GLY A 6 -23.27 31.46 84.35
CA GLY A 6 -22.79 30.97 85.64
C GLY A 6 -23.07 29.49 85.89
N LYS A 7 -23.96 28.87 85.11
CA LYS A 7 -24.17 27.42 85.09
C LYS A 7 -23.13 26.72 84.23
N PHE A 8 -22.77 27.31 83.08
CA PHE A 8 -21.72 26.79 82.20
C PHE A 8 -20.37 26.63 82.92
N LEU A 9 -19.94 27.61 83.73
CA LEU A 9 -18.68 27.54 84.49
C LEU A 9 -18.65 26.45 85.58
N LYS A 10 -19.78 25.82 85.91
CA LYS A 10 -19.86 24.73 86.91
C LYS A 10 -19.75 23.34 86.27
N THR A 11 -20.11 23.22 85.01
CA THR A 11 -19.97 21.99 84.20
C THR A 11 -19.60 22.42 82.78
N PRO A 12 -18.31 22.71 82.54
CA PRO A 12 -17.86 23.18 81.24
C PRO A 12 -17.93 22.03 80.22
N ASP A 13 -18.63 22.27 79.11
CA ASP A 13 -18.78 21.31 78.01
C ASP A 13 -18.50 22.01 76.66
N LEU A 14 -17.76 21.33 75.79
CA LEU A 14 -17.27 21.90 74.53
C LEU A 14 -18.40 22.10 73.50
N GLU A 15 -19.36 21.17 73.43
CA GLU A 15 -20.52 21.28 72.53
C GLU A 15 -21.46 22.41 72.97
N SER A 16 -21.65 22.55 74.27
CA SER A 16 -22.44 23.62 74.87
C SER A 16 -21.80 25.00 74.61
N PHE A 17 -20.47 25.10 74.66
CA PHE A 17 -19.74 26.33 74.35
C PHE A 17 -19.83 26.73 72.88
N ASP A 18 -19.70 25.76 71.97
CA ASP A 18 -19.70 26.02 70.52
C ASP A 18 -21.01 26.68 70.05
N ASN A 19 -22.12 26.29 70.68
CA ASN A 19 -23.48 26.72 70.37
C ASN A 19 -23.92 28.04 71.04
N LEU A 20 -23.11 28.63 71.93
CA LEU A 20 -23.48 29.87 72.63
C LEU A 20 -23.81 31.02 71.67
N LYS A 21 -24.86 31.77 71.98
CA LYS A 21 -25.24 32.99 71.24
C LYS A 21 -24.30 34.14 71.58
N LYS A 22 -24.29 35.17 70.72
CA LYS A 22 -23.42 36.35 70.92
C LYS A 22 -23.65 37.02 72.28
N GLU A 23 -24.92 37.13 72.69
CA GLU A 23 -25.31 37.73 73.97
C GLU A 23 -24.79 36.94 75.16
N GLU A 24 -24.83 35.62 75.09
CA GLU A 24 -24.32 34.70 76.11
C GLU A 24 -22.79 34.73 76.17
N LEU A 25 -22.11 34.77 75.03
CA LEU A 25 -20.65 34.95 74.95
C LEU A 25 -20.19 36.30 75.52
N VAL A 26 -20.97 37.37 75.31
CA VAL A 26 -20.71 38.70 75.90
C VAL A 26 -20.87 38.66 77.42
N LEU A 27 -21.88 37.96 77.93
CA LEU A 27 -22.08 37.77 79.37
C LEU A 27 -20.97 36.92 79.99
N LEU A 28 -20.59 35.82 79.32
CA LEU A 28 -19.49 34.96 79.75
C LEU A 28 -18.15 35.72 79.74
N ALA A 29 -17.89 36.53 78.72
CA ALA A 29 -16.71 37.38 78.66
C ALA A 29 -16.67 38.44 79.78
N LYS A 30 -17.82 38.99 80.19
CA LYS A 30 -17.91 39.89 81.35
C LYS A 30 -17.64 39.17 82.67
N GLU A 31 -18.19 37.96 82.84
CA GLU A 31 -17.99 37.14 84.03
C GLU A 31 -16.51 36.72 84.17
N LEU A 32 -15.86 36.40 83.05
CA LEU A 32 -14.43 36.11 82.95
C LEU A 32 -13.52 37.36 83.00
N LYS A 33 -14.11 38.55 83.17
CA LYS A 33 -13.41 39.86 83.25
C LYS A 33 -12.50 40.15 82.04
N LEU A 34 -12.92 39.73 80.84
CA LEU A 34 -12.19 40.01 79.61
C LEU A 34 -12.38 41.45 79.14
N VAL A 35 -11.33 42.00 78.53
CA VAL A 35 -11.39 43.30 77.86
C VAL A 35 -11.88 43.09 76.43
N PHE A 36 -13.11 43.51 76.14
CA PHE A 36 -13.69 43.41 74.79
C PHE A 36 -14.65 44.56 74.50
N LYS A 37 -14.96 44.78 73.21
CA LYS A 37 -16.02 45.70 72.78
C LYS A 37 -17.25 44.90 72.37
N VAL A 38 -18.43 45.26 72.88
CA VAL A 38 -19.72 44.60 72.54
C VAL A 38 -20.00 44.64 71.02
N SER A 39 -19.46 45.65 70.33
CA SER A 39 -19.54 45.80 68.87
C SER A 39 -18.72 44.78 68.07
N MET A 40 -17.79 44.04 68.70
CA MET A 40 -16.98 43.02 68.03
C MET A 40 -17.85 41.88 67.48
N ARG A 41 -17.39 41.23 66.40
CA ARG A 41 -18.08 40.07 65.81
C ARG A 41 -18.11 38.91 66.79
N LYS A 42 -19.18 38.10 66.75
CA LYS A 42 -19.36 36.92 67.61
C LYS A 42 -18.11 36.05 67.67
N GLN A 43 -17.50 35.75 66.52
CA GLN A 43 -16.31 34.88 66.44
C GLN A 43 -15.07 35.48 67.11
N ILE A 44 -14.89 36.81 67.08
CA ILE A 44 -13.73 37.44 67.72
C ILE A 44 -13.88 37.39 69.24
N ILE A 45 -15.09 37.63 69.75
CA ILE A 45 -15.41 37.47 71.18
C ILE A 45 -15.27 36.00 71.59
N LYS A 46 -15.71 35.06 70.75
CA LYS A 46 -15.57 33.62 70.97
C LYS A 46 -14.10 33.19 71.06
N ASN A 47 -13.24 33.62 70.14
CA ASN A 47 -11.80 33.33 70.19
C ASN A 47 -11.14 33.85 71.48
N LEU A 48 -11.47 35.09 71.91
CA LEU A 48 -10.95 35.67 73.17
C LEU A 48 -11.43 34.91 74.42
N VAL A 49 -12.66 34.39 74.39
CA VAL A 49 -13.19 33.58 75.49
C VAL A 49 -12.55 32.18 75.49
N ILE A 50 -12.32 31.57 74.33
CA ILE A 50 -11.57 30.30 74.20
C ILE A 50 -10.18 30.45 74.82
N ASP A 51 -9.44 31.49 74.42
CA ASP A 51 -8.11 31.80 74.98
C ASP A 51 -8.13 31.78 76.52
N LYS A 52 -9.09 32.48 77.12
CA LYS A 52 -9.14 32.61 78.57
C LYS A 52 -9.61 31.36 79.29
N LEU A 53 -10.50 30.58 78.67
CA LEU A 53 -11.00 29.33 79.24
C LEU A 53 -9.95 28.21 79.16
N VAL A 54 -9.13 28.20 78.11
CA VAL A 54 -7.97 27.28 77.99
C VAL A 54 -6.87 27.70 78.96
N ASP A 55 -6.52 29.00 79.03
CA ASP A 55 -5.53 29.52 79.99
C ASP A 55 -5.93 29.29 81.47
N ALA A 56 -7.23 29.18 81.74
CA ALA A 56 -7.77 28.91 83.08
C ALA A 56 -7.97 27.41 83.36
N GLU A 57 -7.56 26.52 82.44
CA GLU A 57 -7.73 25.06 82.51
C GLU A 57 -9.20 24.63 82.68
N ILE A 58 -10.15 25.47 82.25
CA ILE A 58 -11.61 25.20 82.30
C ILE A 58 -12.05 24.39 81.08
N LEU A 59 -11.40 24.61 79.93
CA LEU A 59 -11.53 23.81 78.72
C LEU A 59 -10.15 23.25 78.34
N GLY A 60 -10.12 22.03 77.80
CA GLY A 60 -8.87 21.43 77.29
C GLY A 60 -8.35 22.11 76.02
N GLU A 61 -7.12 21.80 75.63
CA GLU A 61 -6.46 22.34 74.44
C GLU A 61 -7.25 22.08 73.15
N GLU A 62 -8.15 21.07 73.15
CA GLU A 62 -9.06 20.78 72.03
C GLU A 62 -9.96 21.99 71.68
N ALA A 63 -10.24 22.88 72.63
CA ALA A 63 -11.03 24.08 72.38
C ALA A 63 -10.33 25.11 71.46
N LEU A 64 -8.99 25.03 71.30
CA LEU A 64 -8.25 25.88 70.38
C LEU A 64 -8.58 25.59 68.91
N GLU A 65 -9.06 24.38 68.60
CA GLU A 65 -9.48 24.00 67.23
C GLU A 65 -10.72 24.78 66.76
N LEU A 66 -11.52 25.32 67.70
CA LEU A 66 -12.68 26.16 67.40
C LEU A 66 -12.30 27.61 67.05
N LYS A 67 -11.02 27.97 67.12
CA LYS A 67 -10.55 29.28 66.68
C LYS A 67 -10.52 29.35 65.16
N VAL A 68 -11.33 30.25 64.63
CA VAL A 68 -11.24 30.64 63.22
C VAL A 68 -10.42 31.93 63.15
N GLU A 69 -9.26 31.87 62.51
CA GLU A 69 -8.53 33.08 62.12
C GLU A 69 -9.39 33.86 61.10
N ASN A 70 -9.72 35.12 61.41
CA ASN A 70 -10.30 36.02 60.41
C ASN A 70 -9.17 36.43 59.46
N ILE A 71 -8.88 35.62 58.45
CA ILE A 71 -8.17 36.10 57.26
C ILE A 71 -9.10 37.14 56.65
N ASP A 72 -8.68 38.40 56.65
CA ASP A 72 -9.49 39.44 56.04
C ASP A 72 -9.64 39.17 54.54
N ALA A 73 -10.78 39.58 53.97
CA ALA A 73 -11.07 39.35 52.56
C ALA A 73 -10.02 39.98 51.61
N PHE A 74 -9.24 40.95 52.10
CA PHE A 74 -8.18 41.61 51.36
C PHE A 74 -6.94 40.71 51.22
N LYS A 75 -6.52 40.05 52.31
CA LYS A 75 -5.38 39.13 52.36
C LYS A 75 -5.67 37.84 51.59
N LEU A 76 -6.90 37.34 51.63
CA LEU A 76 -7.33 36.23 50.77
C LEU A 76 -7.22 36.61 49.29
N LYS A 77 -7.71 37.80 48.92
CA LYS A 77 -7.64 38.30 47.54
C LYS A 77 -6.22 38.59 47.06
N GLN A 78 -5.33 39.00 47.98
CA GLN A 78 -3.91 39.19 47.70
C GLN A 78 -3.22 37.84 47.41
N LEU A 79 -3.51 36.80 48.18
CA LEU A 79 -2.99 35.45 47.96
C LEU A 79 -3.53 34.82 46.66
N GLU A 80 -4.81 35.04 46.34
CA GLU A 80 -5.41 34.60 45.07
C GLU A 80 -4.71 35.24 43.87
N LEU A 81 -4.46 36.56 43.91
CA LEU A 81 -3.77 37.27 42.86
C LEU A 81 -2.31 36.80 42.71
N GLU A 82 -1.62 36.55 43.83
CA GLU A 82 -0.25 36.03 43.83
C GLU A 82 -0.19 34.61 43.23
N HIS A 83 -1.14 33.76 43.59
CA HIS A 83 -1.25 32.42 42.99
C HIS A 83 -1.55 32.49 41.49
N GLU A 84 -2.46 33.39 41.06
CA GLU A 84 -2.78 33.58 39.64
C GLU A 84 -1.58 34.07 38.83
N LEU A 85 -0.80 35.01 39.36
CA LEU A 85 0.43 35.48 38.74
C LEU A 85 1.46 34.36 38.60
N LYS A 86 1.64 33.55 39.65
CA LYS A 86 2.57 32.42 39.65
C LYS A 86 2.15 31.33 38.65
N LEU A 87 0.86 31.09 38.50
CA LEU A 87 0.32 30.16 37.51
C LEU A 87 0.61 30.66 36.08
N LYS A 88 0.34 31.94 35.80
CA LYS A 88 0.65 32.58 34.51
C LYS A 88 2.14 32.57 34.19
N GLU A 89 3.01 32.77 35.18
CA GLU A 89 4.46 32.69 34.98
C GLU A 89 4.91 31.26 34.60
N LEU A 90 4.34 30.24 35.24
CA LEU A 90 4.60 28.84 34.89
C LEU A 90 4.11 28.49 33.48
N GLU A 91 2.91 28.94 33.11
CA GLU A 91 2.37 28.75 31.76
C GLU A 91 3.25 29.40 30.69
N MET A 92 3.76 30.61 30.94
CA MET A 92 4.68 31.29 30.02
C MET A 92 6.00 30.53 29.89
N LYS A 93 6.58 30.05 30.99
CA LYS A 93 7.79 29.21 30.96
C LYS A 93 7.59 27.91 30.20
N GLU A 94 6.45 27.25 30.38
CA GLU A 94 6.11 26.06 29.60
C GLU A 94 5.96 26.36 28.12
N MET A 95 5.31 27.48 27.76
CA MET A 95 5.18 27.89 26.37
C MET A 95 6.54 28.22 25.73
N GLU A 96 7.43 28.89 26.44
CA GLU A 96 8.79 29.15 25.98
C GLU A 96 9.56 27.85 25.76
N LYS A 97 9.51 26.92 26.72
CA LYS A 97 10.13 25.61 26.58
C LYS A 97 9.57 24.82 25.39
N ARG A 98 8.25 24.82 25.18
CA ARG A 98 7.61 24.17 24.02
C ARG A 98 8.10 24.77 22.71
N LYS A 99 8.25 26.09 22.63
CA LYS A 99 8.78 26.77 21.44
C LYS A 99 10.25 26.43 21.19
N GLU A 100 11.06 26.34 22.25
CA GLU A 100 12.46 25.93 22.16
C GLU A 100 12.58 24.48 21.67
N ASP A 101 11.78 23.56 22.21
CA ASP A 101 11.74 22.16 21.79
C ASP A 101 11.24 22.03 20.34
N GLU A 102 10.22 22.81 19.94
CA GLU A 102 9.75 22.84 18.55
C GLU A 102 10.82 23.36 17.59
N PHE A 103 11.59 24.39 17.99
CA PHE A 103 12.68 24.91 17.19
C PHE A 103 13.81 23.88 17.03
N LYS A 104 14.22 23.21 18.12
CA LYS A 104 15.21 22.13 18.09
C LYS A 104 14.76 20.96 17.22
N LEU A 105 13.49 20.59 17.29
CA LEU A 105 12.93 19.52 16.46
C LEU A 105 12.97 19.89 14.97
N LYS A 106 12.58 21.12 14.61
CA LYS A 106 12.66 21.60 13.21
C LYS A 106 14.09 21.66 12.70
N GLN A 107 15.04 22.07 13.54
CA GLN A 107 16.45 22.08 13.20
C GLN A 107 16.97 20.66 12.93
N ALA A 108 16.66 19.70 13.81
CA ALA A 108 17.05 18.30 13.63
C ALA A 108 16.40 17.67 12.38
N GLU A 109 15.15 18.00 12.08
CA GLU A 109 14.45 17.53 10.86
C GLU A 109 15.12 18.07 9.59
N LEU A 110 15.55 19.34 9.59
CA LEU A 110 16.28 19.94 8.47
C LEU A 110 17.63 19.24 8.25
N GLU A 111 18.40 19.03 9.32
CA GLU A 111 19.70 18.33 9.25
C GLU A 111 19.54 16.88 8.77
N MET A 112 18.49 16.18 9.21
CA MET A 112 18.18 14.83 8.73
C MET A 112 17.83 14.81 7.24
N LYS A 113 17.03 15.78 6.77
CA LYS A 113 16.69 15.91 5.35
C LYS A 113 17.93 16.19 4.49
N GLU A 114 18.82 17.06 4.94
CA GLU A 114 20.08 17.35 4.24
C GLU A 114 20.97 16.11 4.13
N ARG A 115 21.11 15.32 5.21
CA ARG A 115 21.87 14.06 5.18
C ARG A 115 21.28 13.05 4.19
N LEU A 116 19.97 12.88 4.19
CA LEU A 116 19.30 11.95 3.27
C LEU A 116 19.47 12.38 1.80
N GLU A 117 19.46 13.69 1.52
CA GLU A 117 19.67 14.21 0.17
C GLU A 117 21.11 13.99 -0.29
N ILE A 118 22.10 14.17 0.59
CA ILE A 118 23.51 13.87 0.30
C ILE A 118 23.67 12.37 0.00
N GLU A 119 23.13 11.48 0.85
CA GLU A 119 23.22 10.02 0.65
C GLU A 119 22.56 9.58 -0.66
N ARG A 120 21.41 10.18 -1.01
CA ARG A 120 20.72 9.92 -2.28
C ARG A 120 21.61 10.30 -3.47
N LYS A 121 22.26 11.47 -3.40
CA LYS A 121 23.15 11.95 -4.46
C LYS A 121 24.40 11.07 -4.59
N GLU A 122 24.99 10.64 -3.48
CA GLU A 122 26.12 9.71 -3.48
C GLU A 122 25.74 8.36 -4.12
N LYS A 123 24.57 7.82 -3.81
CA LYS A 123 24.05 6.58 -4.43
C LYS A 123 23.78 6.75 -5.93
N GLU A 124 23.22 7.88 -6.34
CA GLU A 124 23.00 8.20 -7.75
C GLU A 124 24.33 8.29 -8.51
N ASP A 125 25.35 8.93 -7.94
CA ASP A 125 26.66 9.07 -8.56
C ASP A 125 27.44 7.74 -8.57
N GLU A 126 27.33 6.91 -7.52
CA GLU A 126 27.86 5.54 -7.48
C GLU A 126 27.22 4.68 -8.59
N PHE A 127 25.90 4.80 -8.79
CA PHE A 127 25.20 4.08 -9.86
C PHE A 127 25.68 4.51 -11.25
N LYS A 128 25.82 5.83 -11.49
CA LYS A 128 26.36 6.36 -12.75
C LYS A 128 27.79 5.88 -13.02
N LEU A 129 28.63 5.86 -11.99
CA LEU A 129 30.01 5.39 -12.12
C LEU A 129 30.05 3.91 -12.51
N LYS A 130 29.27 3.06 -11.84
CA LYS A 130 29.15 1.63 -12.19
C LYS A 130 28.62 1.42 -13.60
N GLU A 131 27.66 2.25 -14.05
CA GLU A 131 27.15 2.18 -15.42
C GLU A 131 28.24 2.50 -16.45
N LEU A 132 29.06 3.53 -16.19
CA LEU A 132 30.19 3.88 -17.06
C LEU A 132 31.25 2.77 -17.10
N GLU A 133 31.62 2.20 -15.96
CA GLU A 133 32.56 1.06 -15.89
C GLU A 133 32.05 -0.16 -16.66
N MET A 134 30.74 -0.44 -16.58
CA MET A 134 30.11 -1.54 -17.32
C MET A 134 30.17 -1.29 -18.83
N LYS A 135 29.85 -0.07 -19.28
CA LYS A 135 29.95 0.32 -20.70
C LYS A 135 31.39 0.23 -21.22
N GLU A 136 32.37 0.66 -20.43
CA GLU A 136 33.77 0.56 -20.81
C GLU A 136 34.22 -0.91 -20.94
N ARG A 137 33.83 -1.77 -19.98
CA ARG A 137 34.08 -3.22 -20.07
C ARG A 137 33.42 -3.87 -21.28
N GLU A 138 32.19 -3.46 -21.62
CA GLU A 138 31.50 -3.95 -22.82
C GLU A 138 32.22 -3.53 -24.09
N LYS A 139 32.66 -2.27 -24.18
CA LYS A 139 33.43 -1.76 -25.31
C LYS A 139 34.76 -2.50 -25.48
N ILE A 140 35.50 -2.73 -24.38
CA ILE A 140 36.74 -3.51 -24.41
C ILE A 140 36.49 -4.93 -24.95
N LYS A 141 35.42 -5.61 -24.48
CA LYS A 141 35.07 -6.95 -24.98
C LYS A 141 34.67 -6.93 -26.45
N GLU A 142 33.95 -5.91 -26.89
CA GLU A 142 33.57 -5.74 -28.29
C GLU A 142 34.80 -5.56 -29.18
N ASP A 143 35.74 -4.72 -28.77
CA ASP A 143 36.99 -4.49 -29.50
C ASP A 143 37.87 -5.75 -29.51
N GLU A 144 37.92 -6.52 -28.41
CA GLU A 144 38.61 -7.82 -28.36
C GLU A 144 38.00 -8.85 -29.32
N LEU A 145 36.66 -8.91 -29.41
CA LEU A 145 35.96 -9.78 -30.35
C LEU A 145 36.23 -9.38 -31.81
N LYS A 146 36.22 -8.08 -32.12
CA LYS A 146 36.56 -7.56 -33.45
C LYS A 146 37.99 -7.90 -33.84
N LEU A 147 38.93 -7.79 -32.90
CA LEU A 147 40.33 -8.13 -33.14
C LEU A 147 40.48 -9.63 -33.46
N LYS A 148 39.84 -10.51 -32.67
CA LYS A 148 39.84 -11.96 -32.92
C LYS A 148 39.19 -12.32 -34.26
N GLU A 149 38.12 -11.63 -34.65
CA GLU A 149 37.48 -11.84 -35.95
C GLU A 149 38.43 -11.45 -37.10
N LEU A 150 39.14 -10.33 -36.96
CA LEU A 150 40.13 -9.88 -37.93
C LEU A 150 41.30 -10.87 -38.05
N GLU A 151 41.88 -11.30 -36.93
CA GLU A 151 42.93 -12.32 -36.90
C GLU A 151 42.48 -13.65 -37.54
N MET A 152 41.24 -14.07 -37.28
CA MET A 152 40.67 -15.27 -37.90
C MET A 152 40.50 -15.09 -39.42
N ARG A 153 40.08 -13.90 -39.87
CA ARG A 153 39.94 -13.57 -41.28
C ARG A 153 41.29 -13.59 -42.01
N GLU A 154 42.30 -12.94 -41.43
CA GLU A 154 43.67 -12.96 -41.97
C GLU A 154 44.23 -14.38 -42.03
N ARG A 155 44.00 -15.20 -41.00
CA ARG A 155 44.40 -16.62 -40.99
C ARG A 155 43.74 -17.40 -42.14
N LEU A 156 42.44 -17.21 -42.35
CA LEU A 156 41.71 -17.87 -43.44
C LEU A 156 42.19 -17.40 -44.82
N GLU A 157 42.55 -16.13 -44.96
CA GLU A 157 43.10 -15.57 -46.20
C GLU A 157 44.49 -16.12 -46.50
N MET A 158 45.38 -16.18 -45.50
CA MET A 158 46.68 -16.82 -45.63
C MET A 158 46.57 -18.31 -45.98
N GLU A 159 45.61 -19.02 -45.40
CA GLU A 159 45.38 -20.44 -45.71
C GLU A 159 44.82 -20.62 -47.13
N LYS A 160 43.94 -19.73 -47.59
CA LYS A 160 43.47 -19.71 -48.99
C LYS A 160 44.62 -19.50 -49.96
N LEU A 161 45.50 -18.53 -49.71
CA LEU A 161 46.68 -18.26 -50.54
C LEU A 161 47.63 -19.48 -50.58
N LYS A 162 47.84 -20.17 -49.46
CA LYS A 162 48.60 -21.44 -49.44
C LYS A 162 47.94 -22.54 -50.27
N ILE A 163 46.62 -22.70 -50.18
CA ILE A 163 45.88 -23.68 -50.97
C ILE A 163 45.94 -23.34 -52.47
N GLU A 164 45.91 -22.05 -52.82
CA GLU A 164 46.02 -21.58 -54.20
C GLU A 164 47.42 -21.84 -54.78
N MET A 165 48.48 -21.63 -53.99
CA MET A 165 49.85 -22.04 -54.33
C MET A 165 50.00 -23.56 -54.49
N VAL A 166 49.31 -24.38 -53.69
CA VAL A 166 49.31 -25.85 -53.82
C VAL A 166 48.46 -26.33 -55.01
N LYS A 167 47.45 -25.57 -55.43
CA LYS A 167 46.63 -25.86 -56.61
C LYS A 167 47.35 -25.59 -57.94
N GLU A 168 48.36 -24.73 -57.97
CA GLU A 168 49.21 -24.54 -59.17
C GLU A 168 50.18 -25.72 -59.41
N GLU A 169 50.43 -26.59 -58.43
CA GLU A 169 51.31 -27.76 -58.55
C GLU A 169 50.58 -29.12 -58.68
N SER A 170 49.24 -29.14 -58.68
CA SER A 170 48.48 -30.41 -58.77
C SER A 170 47.27 -30.29 -59.68
N ASN A 171 47.52 -30.22 -60.99
CA ASN A 171 46.49 -30.43 -61.99
C ASN A 171 46.20 -31.94 -62.10
N THR A 172 45.20 -32.43 -61.37
CA THR A 172 44.57 -33.72 -61.69
C THR A 172 43.10 -33.73 -61.33
N LYS A 173 42.28 -33.78 -62.40
CA LYS A 173 40.93 -34.34 -62.51
C LYS A 173 40.18 -34.60 -61.20
N VAL A 174 39.12 -33.83 -60.97
CA VAL A 174 37.95 -34.36 -60.25
C VAL A 174 36.73 -34.20 -61.14
N GLN A 175 36.18 -35.36 -61.49
CA GLN A 175 34.93 -35.57 -62.19
C GLN A 175 33.79 -34.76 -61.58
N SER A 176 32.94 -34.27 -62.48
CA SER A 176 31.57 -33.85 -62.22
C SER A 176 30.83 -34.94 -61.44
N LYS A 177 30.68 -34.73 -60.12
CA LYS A 177 29.60 -35.34 -59.37
C LYS A 177 28.37 -34.46 -59.56
N SER A 178 27.30 -35.09 -60.01
CA SER A 178 25.94 -34.55 -60.05
C SER A 178 25.65 -33.64 -58.85
N ASP A 179 25.15 -32.43 -59.11
CA ASP A 179 24.58 -31.49 -58.14
C ASP A 179 23.27 -32.02 -57.51
N TYR A 180 23.27 -33.26 -57.02
CA TYR A 180 22.16 -33.81 -56.27
C TYR A 180 22.35 -33.51 -54.79
N PHE A 181 21.45 -32.69 -54.25
CA PHE A 181 21.43 -32.36 -52.84
C PHE A 181 21.10 -33.62 -52.02
N ASP A 182 22.10 -34.13 -51.32
CA ASP A 182 21.97 -35.31 -50.46
C ASP A 182 21.36 -34.91 -49.11
N ALA A 183 20.03 -34.97 -49.01
CA ALA A 183 19.31 -34.67 -47.77
C ALA A 183 19.76 -35.58 -46.61
N ALA A 184 20.08 -36.85 -46.88
CA ALA A 184 20.44 -37.82 -45.83
C ALA A 184 21.76 -37.49 -45.12
N LYS A 185 22.74 -36.92 -45.84
CA LYS A 185 23.99 -36.43 -45.23
C LYS A 185 23.77 -35.16 -44.40
N ASN A 186 22.87 -34.28 -44.84
CA ASN A 186 22.60 -33.01 -44.20
C ASN A 186 21.68 -33.11 -42.98
N ILE A 187 20.88 -34.19 -42.84
CA ILE A 187 20.03 -34.45 -41.66
C ILE A 187 20.84 -34.41 -40.35
N ARG A 188 22.10 -34.84 -40.36
CA ARG A 188 22.97 -34.80 -39.15
C ARG A 188 23.26 -33.38 -38.66
N LEU A 189 23.12 -32.38 -39.52
CA LEU A 189 23.34 -30.97 -39.22
C LEU A 189 22.06 -30.26 -38.81
N VAL A 190 20.91 -30.94 -38.86
CA VAL A 190 19.63 -30.39 -38.43
C VAL A 190 19.61 -30.32 -36.90
N PRO A 191 19.31 -29.16 -36.30
CA PRO A 191 19.17 -29.04 -34.85
C PRO A 191 18.12 -30.02 -34.31
N ARG A 192 18.38 -30.54 -33.11
CA ARG A 192 17.40 -31.39 -32.42
C ARG A 192 16.16 -30.57 -32.06
N PHE A 193 14.99 -31.13 -32.29
CA PHE A 193 13.73 -30.50 -31.91
C PHE A 193 13.56 -30.51 -30.39
N CYS A 194 13.14 -29.37 -29.83
CA CYS A 194 12.86 -29.22 -28.41
C CYS A 194 11.45 -28.65 -28.21
N GLU A 195 10.56 -29.44 -27.62
CA GLU A 195 9.15 -29.07 -27.39
C GLU A 195 8.97 -27.86 -26.46
N LYS A 196 9.98 -27.53 -25.65
CA LYS A 196 9.94 -26.36 -24.74
C LYS A 196 10.19 -25.03 -25.46
N THR A 197 10.81 -25.06 -26.64
CA THR A 197 11.27 -23.86 -27.36
C THR A 197 10.95 -23.94 -28.85
N VAL A 198 9.76 -24.42 -29.20
CA VAL A 198 9.30 -24.58 -30.60
C VAL A 198 9.38 -23.25 -31.37
N ASP A 199 8.99 -22.14 -30.74
CA ASP A 199 9.07 -20.80 -31.35
C ASP A 199 10.49 -20.40 -31.75
N LYS A 200 11.49 -20.84 -30.98
CA LYS A 200 12.92 -20.53 -31.20
C LYS A 200 13.57 -21.52 -32.18
N TYR A 201 12.97 -22.71 -32.35
CA TYR A 201 13.49 -23.78 -33.20
C TYR A 201 13.45 -23.43 -34.69
N PHE A 202 12.32 -22.99 -35.23
CA PHE A 202 12.18 -22.71 -36.66
C PHE A 202 13.15 -21.61 -37.14
N PRO A 203 13.30 -20.46 -36.45
CA PRO A 203 14.31 -19.46 -36.81
C PRO A 203 15.75 -20.00 -36.79
N GLN A 204 16.07 -20.90 -35.86
CA GLN A 204 17.39 -21.55 -35.79
C GLN A 204 17.60 -22.48 -36.99
N PHE A 205 16.60 -23.30 -37.33
CA PHE A 205 16.62 -24.16 -38.50
C PHE A 205 16.77 -23.34 -39.79
N GLU A 206 15.99 -22.28 -39.98
CA GLU A 206 16.03 -21.41 -41.16
C GLU A 206 17.39 -20.76 -41.34
N LYS A 207 18.01 -20.27 -40.26
CA LYS A 207 19.37 -19.70 -40.32
C LYS A 207 20.39 -20.73 -40.80
N ILE A 208 20.35 -21.95 -40.28
CA ILE A 208 21.28 -23.03 -40.68
C ILE A 208 21.03 -23.43 -42.13
N ALA A 209 19.76 -23.63 -42.50
CA ALA A 209 19.36 -24.01 -43.85
C ALA A 209 19.77 -22.94 -44.88
N ASN A 210 19.60 -21.66 -44.56
CA ASN A 210 20.02 -20.56 -45.42
C ASN A 210 21.56 -20.45 -45.52
N ASN A 211 22.27 -20.57 -44.39
CA ASN A 211 23.74 -20.51 -44.37
C ASN A 211 24.37 -21.65 -45.19
N LEU A 212 23.78 -22.85 -45.13
CA LEU A 212 24.22 -24.02 -45.88
C LEU A 212 23.56 -24.13 -47.26
N LYS A 213 22.75 -23.13 -47.66
CA LYS A 213 22.03 -23.05 -48.93
C LYS A 213 21.22 -24.31 -49.26
N TRP A 214 20.55 -24.88 -48.27
CA TRP A 214 19.69 -26.05 -48.44
C TRP A 214 18.46 -25.70 -49.31
N PRO A 215 18.11 -26.51 -50.32
CA PRO A 215 16.93 -26.23 -51.13
C PRO A 215 15.64 -26.39 -50.32
N LYS A 216 14.78 -25.37 -50.35
CA LYS A 216 13.50 -25.30 -49.61
C LYS A 216 12.60 -26.56 -49.74
N PRO A 217 12.50 -27.23 -50.91
CA PRO A 217 11.70 -28.46 -51.04
C PRO A 217 12.10 -29.61 -50.11
N TYR A 218 13.36 -29.67 -49.66
CA TYR A 218 13.85 -30.73 -48.77
C TYR A 218 13.72 -30.39 -47.28
N TRP A 219 13.32 -29.16 -46.94
CA TRP A 219 13.26 -28.72 -45.54
C TRP A 219 12.22 -29.51 -44.75
N THR A 220 11.07 -29.82 -45.34
CA THR A 220 10.02 -30.63 -44.71
C THR A 220 10.48 -32.06 -44.45
N THR A 221 11.17 -32.70 -45.40
CA THR A 221 11.76 -34.03 -45.23
C THR A 221 12.80 -34.05 -44.10
N MET A 222 13.61 -32.99 -43.98
CA MET A 222 14.57 -32.87 -42.89
C MET A 222 13.88 -32.69 -41.54
N LEU A 223 12.87 -31.84 -41.48
CA LEU A 223 12.10 -31.60 -40.26
C LEU A 223 11.39 -32.85 -39.76
N GLN A 224 10.83 -33.67 -40.66
CA GLN A 224 10.22 -34.94 -40.30
C GLN A 224 11.18 -35.84 -39.51
N SER A 225 12.47 -35.84 -39.85
CA SER A 225 13.46 -36.70 -39.20
C SER A 225 13.82 -36.29 -37.77
N VAL A 226 13.50 -35.05 -37.37
CA VAL A 226 13.84 -34.47 -36.07
C VAL A 226 12.63 -34.14 -35.21
N PHE A 227 11.44 -34.09 -35.79
CA PHE A 227 10.20 -33.93 -35.04
C PHE A 227 9.99 -35.10 -34.08
N VAL A 228 9.59 -34.76 -32.86
CA VAL A 228 9.27 -35.70 -31.78
C VAL A 228 7.97 -35.28 -31.11
N GLY A 229 7.29 -36.22 -30.46
CA GLY A 229 6.06 -35.96 -29.71
C GLY A 229 4.96 -35.36 -30.59
N LYS A 230 4.34 -34.29 -30.08
CA LYS A 230 3.16 -33.67 -30.71
C LYS A 230 3.45 -33.13 -32.13
N ALA A 231 4.66 -32.66 -32.41
CA ALA A 231 5.08 -32.16 -33.72
C ALA A 231 5.04 -33.26 -34.79
N ALA A 232 5.47 -34.47 -34.44
CA ALA A 232 5.47 -35.62 -35.34
C ALA A 232 4.04 -36.12 -35.62
N GLU A 233 3.16 -36.08 -34.61
CA GLU A 233 1.75 -36.43 -34.76
C GLU A 233 1.03 -35.48 -35.73
N ILE A 234 1.25 -34.17 -35.59
CA ILE A 234 0.67 -33.16 -36.49
C ILE A 234 1.18 -33.37 -37.92
N TYR A 235 2.50 -33.53 -38.09
CA TYR A 235 3.08 -33.75 -39.41
C TYR A 235 2.47 -35.00 -40.09
N SER A 236 2.27 -36.08 -39.33
CA SER A 236 1.69 -37.32 -39.83
C SER A 236 0.20 -37.21 -40.15
N ALA A 237 -0.53 -36.32 -39.46
CA ALA A 237 -1.95 -36.06 -39.69
C ALA A 237 -2.21 -35.07 -40.86
N LEU A 238 -1.18 -34.36 -41.34
CA LEU A 238 -1.33 -33.42 -42.44
C LEU A 238 -1.47 -34.15 -43.79
N PRO A 239 -2.37 -33.68 -44.68
CA PRO A 239 -2.44 -34.18 -46.05
C PRO A 239 -1.13 -33.99 -46.81
N SER A 240 -0.82 -34.89 -47.74
CA SER A 240 0.45 -34.88 -48.50
C SER A 240 0.74 -33.54 -49.20
N GLU A 241 -0.29 -32.80 -49.60
CA GLU A 241 -0.16 -31.48 -50.23
C GLU A 241 0.37 -30.42 -49.25
N LYS A 242 -0.07 -30.47 -47.99
CA LYS A 242 0.34 -29.53 -46.93
C LYS A 242 1.66 -29.95 -46.28
N SER A 243 1.98 -31.24 -46.23
CA SER A 243 3.21 -31.75 -45.62
C SER A 243 4.46 -31.50 -46.48
N SER A 244 4.29 -31.20 -47.77
CA SER A 244 5.38 -30.82 -48.67
C SER A 244 5.74 -29.33 -48.60
N ASP A 245 4.83 -28.48 -48.13
CA ASP A 245 5.09 -27.04 -47.96
C ASP A 245 5.63 -26.75 -46.55
N TYR A 246 6.86 -26.23 -46.50
CA TYR A 246 7.52 -25.83 -45.26
C TYR A 246 6.71 -24.79 -44.47
N ASP A 247 6.16 -23.79 -45.15
CA ASP A 247 5.50 -22.67 -44.47
C ASP A 247 4.21 -23.14 -43.78
N MET A 248 3.49 -24.06 -44.43
CA MET A 248 2.29 -24.71 -43.87
C MET A 248 2.63 -25.61 -42.68
N VAL A 249 3.66 -26.45 -42.80
CA VAL A 249 4.12 -27.33 -41.70
C VAL A 249 4.55 -26.51 -40.49
N LYS A 250 5.33 -25.44 -40.72
CA LYS A 250 5.76 -24.52 -39.66
C LYS A 250 4.57 -23.90 -38.93
N GLN A 251 3.57 -23.41 -39.68
CA GLN A 251 2.37 -22.82 -39.10
C GLN A 251 1.56 -23.80 -38.27
N GLU A 252 1.29 -25.01 -38.77
CA GLU A 252 0.49 -26.01 -38.07
C GLU A 252 1.20 -26.54 -36.81
N VAL A 253 2.52 -26.74 -36.89
CA VAL A 253 3.31 -27.11 -35.71
C VAL A 253 3.31 -25.98 -34.68
N LEU A 254 3.60 -24.73 -35.06
CA LEU A 254 3.57 -23.59 -34.13
C LEU A 254 2.20 -23.45 -33.47
N LYS A 255 1.12 -23.47 -34.26
CA LYS A 255 -0.26 -23.36 -33.77
C LYS A 255 -0.62 -24.45 -32.77
N ALA A 256 -0.11 -25.65 -32.93
CA ALA A 256 -0.39 -26.73 -32.00
C ALA A 256 0.41 -26.66 -30.69
N TYR A 257 1.58 -26.01 -30.70
CA TYR A 257 2.37 -25.75 -29.50
C TYR A 257 2.08 -24.39 -28.86
N GLU A 258 1.36 -23.51 -29.56
CA GLU A 258 0.83 -22.28 -28.99
C GLU A 258 -0.11 -22.60 -27.82
N LEU A 259 0.22 -22.04 -26.66
CA LEU A 259 -0.67 -22.08 -25.51
C LEU A 259 -1.88 -21.17 -25.77
N VAL A 260 -3.01 -21.53 -25.17
CA VAL A 260 -4.17 -20.62 -25.09
C VAL A 260 -3.71 -19.30 -24.47
N PRO A 261 -4.16 -18.13 -24.96
CA PRO A 261 -3.75 -16.83 -24.43
C PRO A 261 -3.81 -16.71 -22.90
N GLU A 262 -4.80 -17.34 -22.29
CA GLU A 262 -4.99 -17.38 -20.84
C GLU A 262 -3.86 -18.15 -20.11
N ALA A 263 -3.33 -19.21 -20.70
CA ALA A 263 -2.21 -19.95 -20.12
C ALA A 263 -0.89 -19.15 -20.16
N TYR A 264 -0.66 -18.35 -21.21
CA TYR A 264 0.47 -17.40 -21.22
C TYR A 264 0.31 -16.34 -20.13
N ARG A 265 -0.89 -15.77 -19.95
CA ARG A 265 -1.18 -14.84 -18.86
C ARG A 265 -0.88 -15.44 -17.49
N GLN A 266 -1.41 -16.64 -17.23
CA GLN A 266 -1.22 -17.31 -15.95
C GLN A 266 0.26 -17.56 -15.67
N LYS A 267 1.00 -18.09 -16.65
CA LYS A 267 2.46 -18.25 -16.54
C LYS A 267 3.14 -16.92 -16.28
N PHE A 268 2.83 -15.87 -17.04
CA PHE A 268 3.38 -14.54 -16.83
C PHE A 268 3.13 -14.06 -15.39
N ARG A 269 1.90 -14.12 -14.87
CA ARG A 269 1.56 -13.66 -13.52
C ARG A 269 2.19 -14.53 -12.42
N SER A 270 2.24 -15.84 -12.61
CA SER A 270 2.77 -16.79 -11.62
C SER A 270 4.29 -17.02 -11.72
N TYR A 271 4.97 -16.49 -12.74
CA TYR A 271 6.40 -16.66 -12.91
C TYR A 271 7.16 -15.92 -11.81
N LYS A 272 7.91 -16.69 -11.01
CA LYS A 272 8.76 -16.19 -9.93
C LYS A 272 10.17 -16.74 -10.14
N LYS A 273 11.15 -16.02 -9.62
CA LYS A 273 12.54 -16.48 -9.59
C LYS A 273 12.64 -17.61 -8.56
N PHE A 274 12.65 -18.86 -9.02
CA PHE A 274 12.78 -20.03 -8.15
C PHE A 274 14.20 -20.60 -8.13
N ASP A 275 14.97 -20.37 -9.19
CA ASP A 275 16.31 -20.90 -9.31
C ASP A 275 17.35 -19.91 -8.77
N TYR A 276 18.22 -20.40 -7.87
CA TYR A 276 19.34 -19.65 -7.32
C TYR A 276 20.39 -19.36 -8.38
N SER A 277 20.53 -20.21 -9.42
CA SER A 277 21.47 -19.97 -10.51
C SER A 277 20.97 -18.98 -11.57
N GLN A 278 19.67 -18.68 -11.63
CA GLN A 278 19.15 -17.71 -12.59
C GLN A 278 19.55 -16.28 -12.21
N THR A 279 20.09 -15.52 -13.15
CA THR A 279 20.38 -14.10 -12.97
C THR A 279 19.11 -13.26 -13.05
N TYR A 280 19.11 -12.05 -12.47
CA TYR A 280 17.96 -11.15 -12.58
C TYR A 280 17.70 -10.68 -14.03
N VAL A 281 18.76 -10.60 -14.85
CA VAL A 281 18.64 -10.26 -16.28
C VAL A 281 17.90 -11.36 -17.04
N GLU A 282 18.24 -12.63 -16.80
CA GLU A 282 17.53 -13.77 -17.39
C GLU A 282 16.08 -13.84 -16.91
N PHE A 283 15.84 -13.58 -15.62
CA PHE A 283 14.49 -13.55 -15.08
C PHE A 283 13.62 -12.46 -15.75
N ALA A 284 14.17 -11.24 -15.93
CA ALA A 284 13.48 -10.16 -16.61
C ALA A 284 13.19 -10.49 -18.08
N ARG A 285 14.18 -11.04 -18.81
CA ARG A 285 13.99 -11.48 -20.21
C ARG A 285 12.90 -12.53 -20.35
N GLU A 286 12.88 -13.54 -19.46
CA GLU A 286 11.84 -14.58 -19.50
C GLU A 286 10.45 -14.00 -19.15
N LYS A 287 10.37 -13.01 -18.25
CA LYS A 287 9.12 -12.27 -17.99
C LYS A 287 8.64 -11.50 -19.22
N GLU A 288 9.53 -10.78 -19.87
CA GLU A 288 9.24 -10.02 -21.10
C GLU A 288 8.80 -10.97 -22.22
N ASP A 289 9.52 -12.06 -22.46
CA ASP A 289 9.17 -13.09 -23.44
C ASP A 289 7.75 -13.65 -23.19
N LEU A 290 7.40 -13.94 -21.93
CA LEU A 290 6.06 -14.44 -21.57
C LEU A 290 4.97 -13.39 -21.82
N PHE A 291 5.25 -12.12 -21.52
CA PHE A 291 4.32 -11.01 -21.77
C PHE A 291 4.09 -10.80 -23.26
N ASP A 292 5.17 -10.77 -24.04
CA ASP A 292 5.12 -10.61 -25.50
C ASP A 292 4.36 -11.73 -26.19
N LYS A 293 4.55 -12.97 -25.72
CA LYS A 293 3.80 -14.14 -26.20
C LYS A 293 2.32 -14.01 -25.88
N TRP A 294 1.97 -13.55 -24.67
CA TRP A 294 0.58 -13.30 -24.30
C TRP A 294 -0.06 -12.25 -25.22
N LEU A 295 0.61 -11.11 -25.47
CA LEU A 295 0.09 -10.08 -26.36
C LEU A 295 -0.04 -10.54 -27.81
N THR A 296 0.92 -11.33 -28.29
CA THR A 296 0.89 -11.90 -29.65
C THR A 296 -0.28 -12.86 -29.80
N SER A 297 -0.54 -13.70 -28.81
CA SER A 297 -1.67 -14.65 -28.80
C SER A 297 -3.05 -13.95 -28.79
N LYS A 298 -3.14 -12.74 -28.20
CA LYS A 298 -4.34 -11.89 -28.24
C LYS A 298 -4.41 -10.97 -29.46
N LYS A 299 -3.40 -10.98 -30.34
CA LYS A 299 -3.26 -10.06 -31.50
C LYS A 299 -3.26 -8.58 -31.10
N THR A 300 -2.75 -8.26 -29.92
CA THR A 300 -2.83 -6.92 -29.28
C THR A 300 -1.49 -6.17 -29.32
N LYS A 301 -0.41 -6.78 -29.82
CA LYS A 301 0.98 -6.30 -29.68
C LYS A 301 1.22 -4.84 -30.11
N ASN A 302 0.51 -4.33 -31.12
CA ASN A 302 0.79 -3.01 -31.72
C ASN A 302 -0.27 -1.93 -31.43
N ASN A 303 -1.27 -2.21 -30.57
CA ASN A 303 -2.33 -1.25 -30.26
C ASN A 303 -2.41 -1.01 -28.75
N PHE A 304 -2.03 0.21 -28.34
CA PHE A 304 -2.09 0.63 -26.94
C PHE A 304 -3.51 0.55 -26.36
N ASP A 305 -4.54 0.89 -27.15
CA ASP A 305 -5.93 0.83 -26.68
C ASP A 305 -6.34 -0.62 -26.39
N ASN A 306 -5.96 -1.56 -27.25
CA ASN A 306 -6.23 -2.97 -27.03
C ASN A 306 -5.47 -3.50 -25.80
N LEU A 307 -4.24 -3.05 -25.57
CA LEU A 307 -3.48 -3.39 -24.36
C LEU A 307 -4.18 -2.85 -23.11
N ARG A 308 -4.59 -1.58 -23.14
CA ARG A 308 -5.34 -0.95 -22.06
C ARG A 308 -6.63 -1.73 -21.77
N GLN A 309 -7.40 -2.09 -22.80
CA GLN A 309 -8.63 -2.87 -22.64
C GLN A 309 -8.34 -4.26 -22.05
N LEU A 310 -7.27 -4.93 -22.49
CA LEU A 310 -6.86 -6.23 -21.96
C LEU A 310 -6.54 -6.16 -20.45
N MET A 311 -5.80 -5.12 -20.02
CA MET A 311 -5.48 -4.89 -18.60
C MET A 311 -6.72 -4.56 -17.78
N LEU A 312 -7.61 -3.70 -18.30
CA LEU A 312 -8.86 -3.34 -17.64
C LEU A 312 -9.82 -4.54 -17.51
N LEU A 313 -9.89 -5.40 -18.53
CA LEU A 313 -10.68 -6.63 -18.49
C LEU A 313 -10.13 -7.63 -17.48
N GLU A 314 -8.81 -7.75 -17.36
CA GLU A 314 -8.18 -8.60 -16.35
C GLU A 314 -8.58 -8.13 -14.94
N GLU A 315 -8.43 -6.84 -14.65
CA GLU A 315 -8.80 -6.26 -13.35
C GLU A 315 -10.30 -6.41 -13.07
N PHE A 316 -11.14 -6.09 -14.05
CA PHE A 316 -12.59 -6.26 -13.94
C PHE A 316 -12.98 -7.71 -13.60
N LYS A 317 -12.37 -8.69 -14.28
CA LYS A 317 -12.58 -10.12 -14.00
C LYS A 317 -12.09 -10.55 -12.61
N GLN A 318 -11.16 -9.83 -12.00
CA GLN A 318 -10.68 -10.10 -10.65
C GLN A 318 -11.61 -9.52 -9.58
N CYS A 319 -12.37 -8.47 -9.90
CA CYS A 319 -13.32 -7.83 -9.00
C CYS A 319 -14.72 -8.48 -8.99
N VAL A 320 -15.00 -9.41 -9.90
CA VAL A 320 -16.30 -10.11 -9.99
C VAL A 320 -16.26 -11.51 -9.37
N HIS A 321 -17.41 -11.99 -8.94
CA HIS A 321 -17.57 -13.36 -8.45
C HIS A 321 -17.22 -14.42 -9.50
N LEU A 322 -16.82 -15.60 -9.03
CA LEU A 322 -16.35 -16.71 -9.86
C LEU A 322 -17.33 -17.10 -10.97
N ASP A 323 -18.63 -17.21 -10.68
CA ASP A 323 -19.64 -17.60 -11.68
C ASP A 323 -19.72 -16.62 -12.85
N LEU A 324 -19.64 -15.32 -12.55
CA LEU A 324 -19.63 -14.27 -13.57
C LEU A 324 -18.28 -14.23 -14.31
N LYS A 325 -17.17 -14.46 -13.59
CA LYS A 325 -15.84 -14.59 -14.21
C LYS A 325 -15.81 -15.71 -15.25
N THR A 326 -16.32 -16.90 -14.90
CA THR A 326 -16.43 -18.04 -15.82
C THR A 326 -17.30 -17.68 -17.03
N HIS A 327 -18.44 -17.02 -16.81
CA HIS A 327 -19.29 -16.56 -17.92
C HIS A 327 -18.59 -15.57 -18.87
N LEU A 328 -17.77 -14.66 -18.32
CA LEU A 328 -16.98 -13.70 -19.08
C LEU A 328 -15.71 -14.31 -19.71
N ASP A 329 -15.29 -15.48 -19.27
CA ASP A 329 -14.21 -16.25 -19.92
C ASP A 329 -14.77 -17.03 -21.12
N ASP A 330 -16.01 -17.54 -21.02
CA ASP A 330 -16.71 -18.23 -22.11
C ASP A 330 -17.10 -17.28 -23.25
N LYS A 331 -17.48 -16.03 -22.92
CA LYS A 331 -17.74 -14.99 -23.91
C LYS A 331 -16.44 -14.26 -24.20
N THR A 332 -15.88 -14.41 -25.40
CA THR A 332 -14.66 -13.70 -25.81
C THR A 332 -14.91 -12.18 -25.86
N VAL A 333 -14.68 -11.48 -24.73
CA VAL A 333 -14.88 -10.03 -24.62
C VAL A 333 -13.59 -9.28 -24.92
N GLU A 334 -13.68 -8.23 -25.74
CA GLU A 334 -12.55 -7.39 -26.17
C GLU A 334 -12.51 -6.01 -25.49
N SER A 335 -13.63 -5.56 -24.90
CA SER A 335 -13.78 -4.25 -24.25
C SER A 335 -14.38 -4.36 -22.85
N ILE A 336 -13.89 -3.53 -21.91
CA ILE A 336 -14.46 -3.46 -20.55
C ILE A 336 -15.95 -3.06 -20.56
N HIS A 337 -16.36 -2.21 -21.50
CA HIS A 337 -17.75 -1.80 -21.64
C HIS A 337 -18.64 -3.01 -21.96
N ASP A 338 -18.20 -3.85 -22.90
CA ASP A 338 -18.94 -5.03 -23.29
C ASP A 338 -19.00 -6.06 -22.16
N ALA A 339 -17.92 -6.16 -21.36
CA ALA A 339 -17.90 -7.01 -20.17
C ALA A 339 -18.91 -6.52 -19.13
N ALA A 340 -19.03 -5.21 -18.92
CA ALA A 340 -20.02 -4.63 -18.01
C ALA A 340 -21.46 -4.93 -18.49
N VAL A 341 -21.75 -4.71 -19.78
CA VAL A 341 -23.07 -5.00 -20.36
C VAL A 341 -23.42 -6.50 -20.26
N ILE A 342 -22.46 -7.39 -20.53
CA ILE A 342 -22.66 -8.85 -20.36
C ILE A 342 -22.92 -9.18 -18.89
N SER A 343 -22.21 -8.53 -17.97
CA SER A 343 -22.36 -8.74 -16.52
C SER A 343 -23.73 -8.33 -15.99
N ASP A 344 -24.27 -7.20 -16.47
CA ASP A 344 -25.62 -6.76 -16.13
C ASP A 344 -26.67 -7.74 -16.63
N ASN A 345 -26.54 -8.19 -17.89
CA ASN A 345 -27.43 -9.20 -18.47
C ASN A 345 -27.35 -10.54 -17.73
N TYR A 346 -26.14 -10.96 -17.33
CA TYR A 346 -25.93 -12.17 -16.54
C TYR A 346 -26.60 -12.04 -15.17
N THR A 347 -26.43 -10.90 -14.49
CA THR A 347 -27.05 -10.62 -13.19
C THR A 347 -28.57 -10.65 -13.29
N LEU A 348 -29.15 -10.10 -14.35
CA LEU A 348 -30.60 -10.10 -14.57
C LEU A 348 -31.16 -11.50 -14.84
N SER A 349 -30.42 -12.35 -15.54
CA SER A 349 -30.83 -13.72 -15.90
C SER A 349 -30.54 -14.76 -14.81
N HIS A 350 -29.51 -14.53 -13.98
CA HIS A 350 -29.01 -15.48 -12.97
C HIS A 350 -29.24 -15.00 -11.53
N LYS A 351 -30.23 -14.12 -11.27
CA LYS A 351 -30.61 -13.53 -9.96
C LYS A 351 -30.77 -14.51 -8.77
N ARG A 352 -30.71 -15.84 -8.97
CA ARG A 352 -30.82 -16.85 -7.91
C ARG A 352 -29.48 -17.31 -7.30
N SER A 353 -28.32 -17.08 -7.93
CA SER A 353 -27.04 -17.63 -7.41
C SER A 353 -26.22 -16.68 -6.53
N PHE A 354 -26.52 -15.38 -6.50
CA PHE A 354 -25.73 -14.37 -5.75
C PHE A 354 -26.18 -14.13 -4.30
N LYS A 355 -27.19 -14.83 -3.80
CA LYS A 355 -27.57 -14.80 -2.38
C LYS A 355 -26.87 -15.94 -1.64
N GLY A 356 -25.69 -15.67 -1.06
CA GLY A 356 -25.05 -16.71 -0.25
C GLY A 356 -23.66 -16.50 0.32
N GLN A 357 -23.24 -15.27 0.66
CA GLN A 357 -22.21 -15.09 1.71
C GLN A 357 -22.61 -13.92 2.62
N ASN A 358 -23.59 -14.19 3.50
CA ASN A 358 -23.78 -13.38 4.70
C ASN A 358 -22.60 -13.66 5.63
N VAL A 359 -21.66 -12.72 5.66
CA VAL A 359 -20.75 -12.61 6.79
C VAL A 359 -21.59 -12.18 7.99
N ASN A 360 -21.65 -13.04 9.00
CA ASN A 360 -22.30 -12.77 10.28
C ASN A 360 -21.75 -11.48 10.88
N THR A 361 -22.53 -10.40 10.84
CA THR A 361 -22.40 -9.30 11.78
C THR A 361 -23.65 -9.29 12.65
N SER A 362 -23.46 -9.74 13.88
CA SER A 362 -24.43 -9.63 14.96
C SER A 362 -24.88 -8.18 15.11
N SER A 363 -26.07 -7.87 14.59
CA SER A 363 -26.74 -6.60 14.79
C SER A 363 -27.59 -6.71 16.06
N GLY A 364 -27.09 -6.07 17.12
CA GLY A 364 -27.86 -5.83 18.33
C GLY A 364 -29.06 -4.94 18.03
N ASN A 365 -30.23 -5.41 18.44
CA ASN A 365 -31.52 -4.74 18.41
C ASN A 365 -31.48 -3.29 18.88
N TYR A 366 -32.05 -2.38 18.09
CA TYR A 366 -32.95 -1.35 18.63
C TYR A 366 -34.14 -1.18 17.69
N LYS A 367 -35.30 -1.58 18.22
CA LYS A 367 -36.64 -1.34 17.68
C LYS A 367 -36.90 0.17 17.64
N ASN A 368 -37.58 0.64 16.60
CA ASN A 368 -38.67 1.59 16.81
C ASN A 368 -39.76 1.41 15.75
N GLN A 369 -40.98 1.29 16.26
CA GLN A 369 -42.22 1.02 15.56
C GLN A 369 -42.67 2.24 14.76
N SER A 370 -42.98 2.03 13.50
CA SER A 370 -43.93 2.85 12.74
C SER A 370 -45.35 2.38 13.07
N THR A 371 -46.22 3.34 13.38
CA THR A 371 -47.67 3.19 13.20
C THR A 371 -48.14 4.34 12.32
N GLU A 372 -48.70 3.98 11.16
CA GLU A 372 -49.47 4.86 10.30
C GLU A 372 -50.87 5.06 10.88
N HIS A 373 -51.47 6.23 10.67
CA HIS A 373 -52.86 6.33 10.22
C HIS A 373 -53.26 7.77 9.80
N THR A 374 -53.40 7.95 8.48
CA THR A 374 -54.50 8.57 7.72
C THR A 374 -55.54 9.49 8.41
N TYR A 375 -55.77 10.73 7.91
CA TYR A 375 -56.88 11.16 7.01
C TYR A 375 -57.13 12.70 7.00
N SER A 376 -57.43 13.22 5.79
CA SER A 376 -58.35 14.33 5.43
C SER A 376 -57.99 15.84 5.48
N LYS A 377 -58.31 16.50 4.34
CA LYS A 377 -58.25 17.93 3.90
C LYS A 377 -59.29 18.86 4.62
N PRO A 378 -59.53 20.18 4.26
CA PRO A 378 -58.82 21.20 3.41
C PRO A 378 -58.71 22.67 4.00
N VAL A 379 -57.76 23.50 3.48
CA VAL A 379 -57.77 24.96 3.01
C VAL A 379 -58.63 26.04 3.76
N PRO A 380 -58.34 27.39 3.86
CA PRO A 380 -57.39 28.30 3.14
C PRO A 380 -56.62 29.41 3.93
N GLN A 381 -55.72 30.11 3.18
CA GLN A 381 -55.30 31.54 3.26
C GLN A 381 -54.56 32.06 4.52
N ASN A 382 -53.35 32.62 4.36
CA ASN A 382 -53.06 33.99 3.94
C ASN A 382 -51.54 34.32 3.92
N LYS A 383 -51.22 35.42 3.22
CA LYS A 383 -49.94 36.13 3.00
C LYS A 383 -49.01 36.16 4.24
N SER A 384 -47.67 36.21 4.14
CA SER A 384 -46.87 37.39 3.76
C SER A 384 -45.36 37.11 3.94
N GLN A 385 -44.51 37.82 3.17
CA GLN A 385 -43.11 38.24 3.47
C GLN A 385 -42.04 37.14 3.60
N SER A 386 -41.13 37.02 2.62
CA SER A 386 -39.84 37.75 2.54
C SER A 386 -38.92 37.53 3.75
N SER A 387 -37.92 36.68 3.60
CA SER A 387 -36.52 37.09 3.80
C SER A 387 -35.57 36.01 3.28
N TYR A 388 -34.62 36.47 2.48
CA TYR A 388 -33.47 35.72 2.01
C TYR A 388 -32.56 35.47 3.21
N ASN A 389 -32.20 34.21 3.45
CA ASN A 389 -31.02 33.87 4.24
C ASN A 389 -30.30 32.72 3.56
N MET A 390 -29.22 33.07 2.87
CA MET A 390 -28.14 32.16 2.50
C MET A 390 -27.49 31.67 3.80
N SER A 391 -27.56 30.37 4.05
CA SER A 391 -26.78 29.71 5.10
C SER A 391 -26.06 28.52 4.48
N SER A 392 -24.74 28.63 4.48
CA SER A 392 -23.78 27.65 3.99
C SER A 392 -24.01 26.25 4.59
N PRO A 393 -23.77 25.18 3.82
CA PRO A 393 -23.91 23.82 4.31
C PRO A 393 -22.83 23.51 5.37
N LYS A 394 -23.28 22.96 6.51
CA LYS A 394 -22.40 22.42 7.55
C LYS A 394 -21.70 21.19 7.01
N PHE A 395 -20.37 21.19 7.05
CA PHE A 395 -19.55 20.00 6.81
C PHE A 395 -19.73 19.05 8.01
N ASP A 396 -20.24 17.84 7.74
CA ASP A 396 -20.15 16.74 8.69
C ASP A 396 -18.69 16.30 8.81
N THR A 397 -18.16 16.40 10.02
CA THR A 397 -16.83 15.90 10.41
C THR A 397 -16.80 14.38 10.33
N PHE A 398 -16.14 13.86 9.31
CA PHE A 398 -15.83 12.43 9.20
C PHE A 398 -14.71 12.08 10.20
N GLU A 399 -15.05 11.37 11.27
CA GLU A 399 -14.05 10.78 12.17
C GLU A 399 -13.14 9.83 11.39
N LYS A 400 -11.83 10.12 11.37
CA LYS A 400 -10.81 9.26 10.79
C LYS A 400 -10.72 7.95 11.57
N LYS A 401 -11.39 6.90 11.10
CA LYS A 401 -10.97 5.53 11.41
C LYS A 401 -9.75 5.21 10.56
N SER A 402 -8.65 4.87 11.23
CA SER A 402 -7.41 4.45 10.60
C SER A 402 -7.64 3.19 9.76
N LEU A 403 -7.58 3.33 8.43
CA LEU A 403 -7.50 2.22 7.50
C LEU A 403 -6.04 1.78 7.42
N THR A 404 -5.73 0.63 8.00
CA THR A 404 -4.46 -0.06 7.76
C THR A 404 -4.58 -0.87 6.47
N CYS A 405 -3.58 -0.72 5.60
CA CYS A 405 -3.43 -1.47 4.37
C CYS A 405 -2.93 -2.88 4.70
N ALA A 406 -3.48 -3.93 4.08
CA ALA A 406 -3.05 -5.31 4.30
C ALA A 406 -1.69 -5.66 3.65
N TYR A 407 -1.01 -4.70 3.05
CA TYR A 407 0.22 -4.88 2.27
C TYR A 407 1.39 -3.96 2.67
N CYS A 408 1.26 -3.13 3.72
CA CYS A 408 2.39 -2.41 4.30
C CYS A 408 2.44 -2.52 5.82
#